data_AF-A0A3D3TJE7-F1
#
_entry.id   AF-A0A3D3TJE7-F1
#
_cell.length_a   1.000
_cell.length_b   1.000
_cell.length_c   1.000
_cell.angle_alpha   90.00
_cell.angle_beta   90.00
_cell.angle_gamma   90.00
#
_symmetry.space_group_name_H-M   'P 1'
#
loop_
_entity.id
_entity.type
_entity.pdbx_description
1 polymer ?
#
loop_
_entity_poly.entity_id
_entity_poly.type
_entity_poly.pdbx_seq_one_letter_code
_entity_poly.pdbx_strand_id
1 'polypeptide(L)'
;MKGIITVLFILCAVILASEPLSIGFIYVGSADDGGWTEKHDEGRLYLEKTFGSQIETSFIESVTEGEQDLDVLRGFAVRDVKLLFSTSFGFM
;
A
#
# COMPACT_ATOMS: atom_id res chain seq x y z
N MET A 1 42.54 6.39 1.25
CA MET A 1 41.87 6.37 -0.07
C MET A 1 40.83 5.26 -0.20
N LYS A 2 41.15 3.98 0.04
CA LYS A 2 40.19 2.86 -0.10
C LYS A 2 38.93 3.02 0.76
N GLY A 3 39.06 3.39 2.03
CA GLY A 3 37.91 3.59 2.93
C GLY A 3 36.99 4.76 2.54
N ILE A 4 37.56 5.85 2.00
CA ILE A 4 36.77 7.00 1.52
C ILE A 4 35.94 6.60 0.29
N ILE A 5 36.52 5.81 -0.62
CA ILE A 5 35.82 5.30 -1.80
C ILE A 5 34.68 4.34 -1.38
N THR A 6 34.92 3.46 -0.41
CA THR A 6 33.88 2.55 0.11
C THR A 6 32.72 3.29 0.76
N VAL A 7 33.00 4.32 1.58
CA VAL A 7 31.95 5.15 2.22
C VAL A 7 31.14 5.92 1.17
N LEU A 8 31.80 6.50 0.17
CA LEU A 8 31.12 7.23 -0.90
C LEU A 8 30.23 6.31 -1.75
N PHE A 9 30.63 5.06 -1.96
CA PHE A 9 29.85 4.08 -2.72
C PHE A 9 28.58 3.64 -1.98
N ILE A 10 28.67 3.42 -0.67
CA ILE A 10 27.50 3.08 0.17
C ILE A 10 26.52 4.26 0.23
N LEU A 11 27.02 5.49 0.39
CA LEU A 11 26.18 6.68 0.42
C LEU A 11 25.42 6.87 -0.91
N CYS A 12 26.10 6.64 -2.04
CA CYS A 12 25.48 6.70 -3.36
C CYS A 12 24.41 5.62 -3.56
N ALA A 13 24.65 4.39 -3.08
CA ALA A 13 23.66 3.31 -3.13
C ALA A 13 22.40 3.61 -2.29
N VAL A 14 22.55 4.27 -1.15
CA VAL A 14 21.41 4.73 -0.33
C VAL A 14 20.63 5.84 -1.03
N ILE A 15 21.31 6.78 -1.70
CA ILE A 15 20.65 7.86 -2.46
C ILE A 15 19.90 7.32 -3.70
N LEU A 16 20.37 6.22 -4.29
CA LEU A 16 19.75 5.58 -5.44
C LEU A 16 18.59 4.63 -5.07
N ALA A 17 18.41 4.30 -3.79
CA ALA A 17 17.28 3.50 -3.36
C ALA A 17 16.00 4.37 -3.38
N SER A 18 15.06 4.04 -4.26
CA SER A 18 13.73 4.67 -4.27
C SER A 18 12.97 4.31 -3.00
N GLU A 19 12.19 5.26 -2.48
CA GLU A 19 11.22 4.96 -1.44
C GLU A 19 10.22 3.90 -1.94
N PRO A 20 9.77 2.97 -1.08
CA PRO A 20 8.74 1.99 -1.44
C PRO A 20 7.47 2.69 -1.92
N LEU A 21 6.83 2.13 -2.94
CA LEU A 21 5.51 2.62 -3.35
C LEU A 21 4.48 2.30 -2.26
N SER A 22 3.92 3.34 -1.64
CA SER A 22 2.82 3.19 -0.68
C SER A 22 1.50 2.92 -1.42
N ILE A 23 0.86 1.79 -1.08
CA ILE A 23 -0.38 1.31 -1.69
C ILE A 23 -1.45 1.11 -0.60
N GLY A 24 -2.62 1.69 -0.79
CA GLY A 24 -3.78 1.52 0.08
C GLY A 24 -4.84 0.60 -0.53
N PHE A 25 -5.57 -0.10 0.32
CA PHE A 25 -6.74 -0.90 -0.04
C PHE A 25 -7.91 -0.54 0.86
N ILE A 26 -9.10 -0.40 0.27
CA ILE A 26 -10.35 -0.14 0.99
C ILE A 26 -11.30 -1.28 0.68
N TYR A 27 -11.77 -1.95 1.72
CA TYR A 27 -12.65 -3.10 1.61
C TYR A 27 -14.03 -2.83 2.22
N VAL A 28 -15.07 -3.35 1.58
CA VAL A 28 -16.44 -3.28 2.09
C VAL A 28 -16.74 -4.35 3.16
N GLY A 29 -16.04 -5.49 3.11
CA GLY A 29 -16.13 -6.57 4.11
C GLY A 29 -14.84 -6.74 4.92
N SER A 30 -14.76 -7.82 5.69
CA SER A 30 -13.54 -8.27 6.37
C SER A 30 -12.67 -9.12 5.42
N ALA A 31 -11.34 -9.14 5.59
CA ALA A 31 -10.44 -9.95 4.77
C ALA A 31 -10.62 -11.46 4.95
N ASP A 32 -11.42 -11.89 5.92
CA ASP A 32 -11.80 -13.28 6.18
C ASP A 32 -13.27 -13.58 5.86
N ASP A 33 -13.91 -12.77 5.00
CA ASP A 33 -15.32 -12.93 4.61
C ASP A 33 -15.63 -14.22 3.82
N GLY A 34 -14.62 -15.02 3.48
CA GLY A 34 -14.77 -16.27 2.71
C GLY A 34 -15.07 -16.05 1.23
N GLY A 35 -14.91 -14.83 0.71
CA GLY A 35 -15.37 -14.46 -0.62
C GLY A 35 -14.67 -13.25 -1.22
N TRP A 36 -15.43 -12.21 -1.54
CA TRP A 36 -14.97 -11.07 -2.35
C TRP A 36 -13.80 -10.34 -1.72
N THR A 37 -13.93 -9.96 -0.45
CA THR A 37 -12.88 -9.19 0.23
C THR A 37 -11.65 -10.05 0.47
N GLU A 38 -11.85 -11.32 0.86
CA GLU A 38 -10.75 -12.27 1.01
C GLU A 38 -9.93 -12.39 -0.28
N LYS A 39 -10.57 -12.48 -1.46
CA LYS A 39 -9.84 -12.56 -2.73
C LYS A 39 -9.09 -11.28 -3.08
N HIS A 40 -9.60 -10.12 -2.68
CA HIS A 40 -8.85 -8.87 -2.80
C HIS A 40 -7.65 -8.83 -1.86
N ASP A 41 -7.78 -9.32 -0.63
CA ASP A 41 -6.67 -9.36 0.33
C ASP A 41 -5.60 -10.39 -0.06
N GLU A 42 -6.00 -11.56 -0.54
CA GLU A 42 -5.08 -12.53 -1.15
C GLU A 42 -4.29 -11.91 -2.31
N GLY A 43 -4.93 -11.06 -3.11
CA GLY A 43 -4.28 -10.25 -4.14
C GLY A 43 -3.25 -9.27 -3.56
N ARG A 44 -3.59 -8.54 -2.49
CA ARG A 44 -2.67 -7.64 -1.78
C ARG A 44 -1.45 -8.41 -1.24
N LEU A 45 -1.68 -9.54 -0.57
CA LEU A 45 -0.63 -10.42 -0.05
C LEU A 45 0.27 -10.97 -1.17
N TYR A 46 -0.32 -11.29 -2.34
CA TYR A 46 0.45 -11.69 -3.52
C TYR A 46 1.36 -10.56 -4.02
N LEU A 47 0.90 -9.30 -4.01
CA LEU A 47 1.74 -8.14 -4.34
C LEU A 47 2.89 -8.00 -3.35
N GLU A 48 2.64 -8.11 -2.04
CA GLU A 48 3.70 -8.04 -1.02
C GLU A 48 4.76 -9.11 -1.23
N LYS A 49 4.33 -10.35 -1.51
CA LYS A 49 5.24 -11.46 -1.82
C LYS A 49 6.04 -11.22 -3.11
N THR A 50 5.44 -10.60 -4.11
CA THR A 50 6.05 -10.42 -5.44
C THR A 50 7.04 -9.25 -5.47
N PHE A 51 6.67 -8.13 -4.87
CA PHE A 51 7.44 -6.89 -4.95
C PHE A 51 8.32 -6.64 -3.73
N GLY A 52 8.03 -7.28 -2.59
CA GLY A 52 8.82 -7.19 -1.37
C GLY A 52 9.00 -5.73 -0.93
N SER A 53 10.24 -5.35 -0.65
CA SER A 53 10.59 -4.01 -0.16
C SER A 53 10.39 -2.86 -1.16
N GLN A 54 9.95 -3.15 -2.40
CA GLN A 54 9.62 -2.12 -3.38
C GLN A 54 8.25 -1.48 -3.12
N ILE A 55 7.40 -2.11 -2.31
CA ILE A 55 6.07 -1.60 -1.97
C ILE A 55 5.84 -1.68 -0.47
N GLU A 56 4.91 -0.86 0.01
CA GLU A 56 4.33 -0.95 1.34
C GLU A 56 2.81 -0.93 1.18
N THR A 57 2.11 -1.92 1.72
CA THR A 57 0.65 -1.98 1.62
C THR A 57 -0.02 -1.66 2.95
N SER A 58 -1.19 -1.04 2.88
CA SER A 58 -2.06 -0.80 4.03
C SER A 58 -3.51 -1.02 3.62
N PHE A 59 -4.36 -1.44 4.55
CA PHE A 59 -5.76 -1.70 4.25
C PHE A 59 -6.68 -1.26 5.39
N ILE A 60 -7.94 -1.00 5.06
CA ILE A 60 -9.02 -0.78 6.02
C ILE A 60 -10.21 -1.63 5.58
N GLU A 61 -10.79 -2.36 6.53
CA GLU A 61 -11.90 -3.28 6.33
C GLU A 61 -13.23 -2.68 6.76
N SER A 62 -14.32 -3.33 6.34
CA SER A 62 -15.69 -3.02 6.80
C SER A 62 -16.05 -1.55 6.61
N VAL A 63 -15.60 -0.94 5.50
CA VAL A 63 -15.93 0.44 5.15
C VAL A 63 -17.31 0.47 4.51
N THR A 64 -18.21 1.23 5.11
CA THR A 64 -19.55 1.46 4.55
C THR A 64 -19.45 2.43 3.39
N GLU A 65 -20.12 2.12 2.29
CA GLU A 65 -20.24 3.01 1.13
C GLU A 65 -21.03 4.29 1.51
N GLY A 66 -20.70 5.43 0.91
CA GLY A 66 -21.46 6.69 1.04
C GLY A 66 -20.68 7.86 1.66
N GLU A 67 -20.86 8.12 2.96
CA GLU A 67 -20.13 9.20 3.63
C GLU A 67 -18.82 8.71 4.29
N GLN A 68 -18.81 7.47 4.79
CA GLN A 68 -17.68 6.92 5.52
C GLN A 68 -16.47 6.65 4.60
N ASP A 69 -16.72 6.14 3.41
CA ASP A 69 -15.69 5.90 2.39
C ASP A 69 -14.96 7.20 1.97
N LEU A 70 -15.67 8.32 1.83
CA LEU A 70 -15.05 9.62 1.53
C LEU A 70 -14.05 10.06 2.60
N ASP A 71 -14.35 9.84 3.87
CA ASP A 71 -13.44 10.15 4.97
C ASP A 71 -12.24 9.19 5.02
N VAL A 72 -12.47 7.91 4.72
CA VAL A 72 -11.38 6.93 4.56
C VAL A 72 -10.46 7.31 3.40
N LEU A 73 -11.02 7.64 2.24
CA LEU A 73 -10.30 8.12 1.04
C LEU A 73 -9.45 9.35 1.38
N ARG A 74 -10.01 10.34 2.07
CA ARG A 74 -9.28 11.52 2.55
C ARG A 74 -8.15 11.14 3.52
N GLY A 75 -8.41 10.19 4.43
CA GLY A 75 -7.40 9.69 5.36
C GLY A 75 -6.20 9.03 4.65
N PHE A 76 -6.44 8.30 3.56
CA PHE A 76 -5.36 7.78 2.70
C PHE A 76 -4.60 8.89 1.98
N ALA A 77 -5.29 9.91 1.47
CA ALA A 77 -4.64 11.05 0.83
C ALA A 77 -3.75 11.86 1.80
N VAL A 78 -4.21 12.07 3.04
CA VAL A 78 -3.42 12.74 4.09
C VAL A 78 -2.17 11.95 4.47
N ARG A 79 -2.23 10.61 4.41
CA ARG A 79 -1.08 9.72 4.65
C ARG A 79 -0.14 9.60 3.44
N ASP A 80 -0.36 10.37 2.39
CA ASP A 80 0.45 10.40 1.17
C ASP A 80 0.56 9.04 0.46
N VAL A 81 -0.50 8.22 0.57
CA VAL A 81 -0.61 6.96 -0.18
C VAL A 81 -0.68 7.26 -1.67
N LYS A 82 0.20 6.63 -2.45
CA LYS A 82 0.45 6.96 -3.86
C LYS A 82 -0.44 6.20 -4.83
N LEU A 83 -0.94 5.04 -4.41
CA LEU A 83 -1.87 4.22 -5.17
C LEU A 83 -2.94 3.68 -4.24
N LEU A 84 -4.21 3.79 -4.63
CA LEU A 84 -5.33 3.35 -3.81
C LEU A 84 -6.26 2.45 -4.62
N PHE A 85 -6.58 1.28 -4.08
CA PHE A 85 -7.56 0.36 -4.63
C PHE A 85 -8.84 0.41 -3.78
N SER A 86 -9.93 0.93 -4.36
CA SER A 86 -11.27 0.90 -3.80
C SER A 86 -12.03 -0.31 -4.36
N THR A 87 -12.18 -1.37 -3.56
CA THR A 87 -12.65 -2.68 -4.06
C THR A 87 -14.15 -2.87 -3.93
N SER A 88 -14.94 -1.79 -4.03
CA SER A 88 -16.40 -1.85 -4.09
C SER A 88 -16.92 -0.81 -5.05
N PHE A 89 -18.06 -1.11 -5.67
CA PHE A 89 -18.70 -0.22 -6.63
C PHE A 89 -19.11 1.11 -6.00
N GLY A 90 -19.64 1.11 -4.78
CA GLY A 90 -20.15 2.32 -4.15
C GLY A 90 -19.10 3.23 -3.52
N PHE A 91 -17.81 2.88 -3.56
CA PHE A 91 -16.72 3.73 -3.06
C PHE A 91 -16.39 4.94 -3.97
N MET A 92 -17.03 5.05 -5.15
CA MET A 92 -16.86 6.16 -6.11
C MET A 92 -18.15 6.50 -6.87
#